data_AF-A0A7C3TTZ2-F1
#
_entry.id   AF-A0A7C3TTZ2-F1
#
_cell.length_a   1.000
_cell.length_b   1.000
_cell.length_c   1.000
_cell.angle_alpha   90.00
_cell.angle_beta   90.00
_cell.angle_gamma   90.00
#
_symmetry.space_group_name_H-M   'P 1'
#
loop_
_entity.id
_entity.type
_entity.pdbx_description
1 polymer ?
#
loop_
_entity_poly.entity_id
_entity_poly.type
_entity_poly.pdbx_seq_one_letter_code
_entity_poly.pdbx_strand_id
1 'polypeptide(L)'
;MEMENKGRVFSVNGPVVVAVNLQGAKMYDMVKVGEKGLVGEIIGIHEDRVTIQVYEETAGIKPGEPVISTFEPLSVELGPGLIGSIFDGTQRPLEKIRADFGDFIARGVETEALDRTRKWHFRPTVTVGAEVTAGDILGEVEETKTITHKIMIPPG
;
A
#
# COMPACT_ATOMS: atom_id res chain seq x y z
N MET A 1 21.20 6.74 8.67
CA MET A 1 20.97 7.59 7.49
C MET A 1 20.97 6.64 6.30
N GLU A 2 19.85 5.96 6.07
CA GLU A 2 19.72 5.08 4.91
C GLU A 2 19.81 5.94 3.67
N MET A 3 20.71 5.57 2.75
CA MET A 3 20.70 6.13 1.41
C MET A 3 19.37 5.74 0.80
N GLU A 4 18.41 6.67 0.77
CA GLU A 4 17.24 6.55 -0.08
C GLU A 4 17.74 6.21 -1.49
N ASN A 5 17.43 5.00 -1.94
CA ASN A 5 17.78 4.53 -3.28
C ASN A 5 16.88 5.24 -4.28
N LYS A 6 17.18 6.52 -4.49
CA LYS A 6 16.41 7.46 -5.31
C LYS A 6 16.81 7.28 -6.76
N GLY A 7 16.04 6.47 -7.46
CA GLY A 7 16.06 6.46 -8.90
C GLY A 7 15.46 7.74 -9.48
N ARG A 8 15.49 7.84 -10.81
CA ARG A 8 14.98 8.99 -11.55
C ARG A 8 14.18 8.56 -12.75
N VAL A 9 13.11 9.28 -13.04
CA VAL A 9 12.34 9.12 -14.27
C VAL A 9 13.26 9.38 -15.47
N PHE A 10 13.39 8.39 -16.34
CA PHE A 10 14.09 8.48 -17.62
C PHE A 10 13.14 8.89 -18.74
N SER A 11 11.96 8.27 -18.81
CA SER A 11 10.93 8.58 -19.82
C SER A 11 9.51 8.26 -19.33
N VAL A 12 8.52 8.94 -19.90
CA VAL A 12 7.08 8.74 -19.61
C VAL A 12 6.34 8.50 -20.92
N ASN A 13 5.57 7.41 -21.00
CA ASN A 13 4.72 7.09 -22.14
C ASN A 13 3.34 6.61 -21.66
N GLY A 14 2.39 7.55 -21.57
CA GLY A 14 1.10 7.29 -20.97
C GLY A 14 1.26 6.79 -19.52
N PRO A 15 0.65 5.65 -19.15
CA PRO A 15 0.75 5.13 -17.78
C PRO A 15 2.07 4.37 -17.51
N VAL A 16 2.92 4.19 -18.53
CA VAL A 16 4.21 3.49 -18.39
C VAL A 16 5.32 4.50 -18.18
N VAL A 17 6.06 4.34 -17.08
CA VAL A 17 7.23 5.15 -16.74
C VAL A 17 8.47 4.27 -16.75
N VAL A 18 9.57 4.77 -17.30
CA VAL A 18 10.87 4.11 -17.20
C VAL A 18 11.72 4.93 -16.24
N ALA A 19 12.33 4.26 -15.25
CA ALA A 19 13.24 4.85 -14.30
C ALA A 19 14.64 4.22 -14.41
N VAL A 20 15.65 4.97 -13.97
CA VAL A 20 17.04 4.52 -13.85
C VAL A 20 17.53 4.71 -12.43
N ASN A 21 18.62 4.03 -12.07
CA ASN A 21 19.25 4.10 -10.73
C ASN A 21 18.35 3.62 -9.58
N LEU A 22 17.43 2.67 -9.83
CA LEU A 22 16.70 1.93 -8.79
C LEU A 22 17.48 0.66 -8.40
N GLN A 23 18.58 0.81 -7.66
CA GLN A 23 19.36 -0.36 -7.27
C GLN A 23 18.60 -1.23 -6.26
N GLY A 24 18.72 -2.55 -6.37
CA GLY A 24 18.09 -3.49 -5.43
C GLY A 24 16.57 -3.62 -5.54
N ALA A 25 15.92 -2.83 -6.40
CA ALA A 25 14.51 -2.96 -6.70
C ALA A 25 14.24 -4.26 -7.47
N LYS A 26 13.13 -4.91 -7.16
CA LYS A 26 12.75 -6.22 -7.69
C LYS A 26 11.49 -6.11 -8.53
N MET A 27 11.26 -7.14 -9.34
CA MET A 27 10.01 -7.30 -10.07
C MET A 27 8.85 -7.35 -9.06
N TYR A 28 7.75 -6.67 -9.39
CA TYR A 28 6.55 -6.46 -8.56
C TYR A 28 6.70 -5.54 -7.35
N ASP A 29 7.87 -4.95 -7.09
CA ASP A 29 7.99 -3.96 -6.02
C ASP A 29 7.12 -2.74 -6.35
N MET A 30 6.45 -2.22 -5.32
CA MET A 30 5.77 -0.95 -5.39
C MET A 30 6.79 0.19 -5.38
N VAL A 31 6.43 1.26 -6.09
CA VAL A 31 7.25 2.47 -6.22
C VAL A 31 6.40 3.72 -6.10
N LYS A 32 7.04 4.81 -5.67
CA LYS A 32 6.50 6.16 -5.66
C LYS A 32 7.20 6.94 -6.77
N VAL A 33 6.41 7.44 -7.73
CA VAL A 33 6.91 8.07 -8.96
C VAL A 33 6.59 9.56 -8.99
N GLY A 34 7.60 10.36 -9.26
CA GLY A 34 7.46 11.80 -9.41
C GLY A 34 7.47 12.55 -8.07
N GLU A 35 7.45 13.88 -8.15
CA GLU A 35 7.39 14.76 -6.97
C GLU A 35 6.10 14.56 -6.14
N LYS A 36 5.04 14.04 -6.78
CA LYS A 36 3.77 13.73 -6.14
C LYS A 36 3.72 12.33 -5.53
N GLY A 37 4.74 11.51 -5.72
CA GLY A 37 4.78 10.15 -5.19
C GLY A 37 3.65 9.26 -5.71
N LEU A 38 3.36 9.31 -7.01
CA LEU A 38 2.29 8.50 -7.60
C LEU A 38 2.60 7.01 -7.42
N VAL A 39 1.59 6.23 -7.04
CA VAL A 39 1.74 4.80 -6.82
C VAL A 39 1.94 4.08 -8.16
N GLY A 40 2.97 3.25 -8.25
CA GLY A 40 3.20 2.35 -9.38
C GLY A 40 3.86 1.04 -8.98
N GLU A 41 3.96 0.13 -9.93
CA GLU A 41 4.50 -1.22 -9.77
C GLU A 41 5.58 -1.50 -10.82
N ILE A 42 6.67 -2.15 -10.42
CA ILE A 42 7.74 -2.56 -11.33
C ILE A 42 7.29 -3.79 -12.13
N ILE A 43 7.16 -3.63 -13.45
CA ILE A 43 6.71 -4.69 -14.38
C ILE A 43 7.82 -5.21 -15.30
N GLY A 44 9.02 -4.61 -15.26
CA GLY A 44 10.15 -5.05 -16.06
C GLY A 44 11.47 -4.44 -15.59
N ILE A 45 12.54 -5.21 -15.69
CA ILE A 45 13.90 -4.78 -15.34
C ILE A 45 14.83 -5.23 -16.47
N HIS A 46 15.50 -4.26 -17.09
CA HIS A 46 16.48 -4.49 -18.16
C HIS A 46 17.73 -3.66 -17.88
N GLU A 47 18.82 -4.34 -17.52
CA GLU A 47 20.09 -3.70 -17.13
C GLU A 47 19.89 -2.67 -16.01
N ASP A 48 20.04 -1.38 -16.30
CA ASP A 48 19.89 -0.26 -15.37
C ASP A 48 18.51 0.42 -15.45
N ARG A 49 17.63 -0.05 -16.34
CA ARG A 49 16.30 0.49 -16.57
C ARG A 49 15.22 -0.36 -15.94
N VAL A 50 14.31 0.33 -15.27
CA VAL A 50 13.15 -0.25 -14.60
C VAL A 50 11.89 0.29 -15.25
N THR A 51 11.05 -0.59 -15.78
CA THR A 51 9.74 -0.28 -16.35
C THR A 51 8.69 -0.36 -15.26
N ILE A 52 7.93 0.71 -15.09
CA ILE A 52 6.97 0.93 -14.02
C ILE A 52 5.59 1.18 -14.64
N GLN A 53 4.59 0.44 -14.18
CA GLN A 53 3.18 0.72 -14.43
C GLN A 53 2.66 1.64 -13.33
N VAL A 54 2.26 2.86 -13.67
CA VAL A 54 1.68 3.81 -12.70
C VAL A 54 0.16 3.59 -12.65
N TYR A 55 -0.40 3.55 -11.44
CA TYR A 55 -1.83 3.32 -11.19
C TYR A 55 -2.66 4.62 -11.11
N GLU A 56 -1.99 5.76 -11.22
CA GLU A 56 -2.58 7.11 -11.24
C GLU A 56 -2.24 7.85 -12.54
N GLU A 57 -2.90 8.97 -12.79
CA GLU A 57 -2.68 9.80 -13.97
C GLU A 57 -1.29 10.47 -13.96
N THR A 58 -0.47 10.13 -14.96
CA THR A 58 0.94 10.55 -15.10
C THR A 58 1.12 11.94 -15.70
N ALA A 59 0.03 12.61 -16.12
CA ALA A 59 0.08 13.94 -16.71
C ALA A 59 0.88 14.95 -15.87
N GLY A 60 2.00 15.41 -16.42
CA GLY A 60 2.86 16.40 -15.79
C GLY A 60 4.09 15.84 -15.07
N ILE A 61 4.25 14.51 -14.98
CA ILE A 61 5.54 13.89 -14.63
C ILE A 61 6.55 14.17 -15.74
N LYS A 62 7.78 14.50 -15.35
CA LYS A 62 8.87 14.83 -16.26
C LYS A 62 10.10 13.93 -16.02
N PRO A 63 10.94 13.71 -17.05
CA PRO A 63 12.26 13.14 -16.86
C PRO A 63 13.06 13.90 -15.80
N GLY A 64 13.78 13.17 -14.96
CA GLY A 64 14.58 13.68 -13.85
C GLY A 64 13.89 13.66 -12.49
N GLU A 65 12.56 13.55 -12.43
CA GLU A 65 11.81 13.46 -11.17
C GLU A 65 12.15 12.18 -10.38
N PRO A 66 11.99 12.17 -9.04
CA PRO A 66 12.41 11.06 -8.20
C PRO A 66 11.53 9.82 -8.40
N VAL A 67 12.15 8.66 -8.24
CA VAL A 67 11.44 7.38 -8.09
C VAL A 67 12.01 6.65 -6.88
N ILE A 68 11.12 6.26 -5.96
CA ILE A 68 11.47 5.62 -4.69
C ILE A 68 10.81 4.24 -4.64
N SER A 69 11.59 3.18 -4.41
CA SER A 69 11.05 1.84 -4.20
C SER A 69 10.65 1.64 -2.74
N THR A 70 9.51 0.97 -2.51
CA THR A 70 9.12 0.49 -1.19
C THR A 70 9.83 -0.81 -0.81
N PHE A 71 10.46 -1.49 -1.79
CA PHE A 71 11.04 -2.84 -1.66
C PHE A 71 10.04 -3.91 -1.22
N GLU A 72 8.75 -3.62 -1.40
CA GLU A 72 7.64 -4.46 -1.00
C GLU A 72 6.65 -4.58 -2.15
N PRO A 73 6.08 -5.77 -2.37
CA PRO A 73 5.04 -5.94 -3.38
C PRO A 73 3.74 -5.25 -2.97
N LEU A 74 2.81 -5.11 -3.92
CA LEU A 74 1.46 -4.64 -3.62
C LEU A 74 0.84 -5.52 -2.53
N SER A 75 0.52 -4.87 -1.41
CA SER A 75 0.00 -5.53 -0.21
C SER A 75 -1.27 -4.82 0.24
N VAL A 76 -2.11 -5.57 0.94
CA VAL A 76 -3.33 -5.05 1.55
C VAL A 76 -3.29 -5.25 3.06
N GLU A 77 -3.86 -4.31 3.78
CA GLU A 77 -4.04 -4.42 5.20
C GLU A 77 -5.29 -5.25 5.52
N LEU A 78 -5.13 -6.24 6.41
CA LEU A 78 -6.19 -7.15 6.82
C LEU A 78 -6.47 -6.99 8.32
N GLY A 79 -7.67 -6.57 8.67
CA GLY A 79 -8.07 -6.44 10.07
C GLY A 79 -9.45 -5.84 10.29
N PRO A 80 -9.86 -5.63 11.55
CA PRO A 80 -11.14 -5.03 11.90
C PRO A 80 -11.25 -3.59 11.39
N GLY A 81 -12.37 -3.27 10.76
CA GLY A 81 -12.64 -1.99 10.12
C GLY A 81 -12.64 -2.04 8.59
N LEU A 82 -12.37 -3.21 8.00
CA LEU A 82 -12.56 -3.43 6.57
C LEU A 82 -14.04 -3.52 6.21
N ILE A 83 -14.85 -4.19 7.03
CA ILE A 83 -16.24 -4.47 6.71
C ILE A 83 -17.07 -3.19 6.83
N GLY A 84 -17.73 -2.82 5.74
CA GLY A 84 -18.55 -1.62 5.63
C GLY A 84 -17.80 -0.40 5.08
N SER A 85 -16.50 -0.51 4.84
CA SER A 85 -15.71 0.55 4.20
C SER A 85 -15.68 0.41 2.68
N ILE A 86 -15.56 1.55 1.99
CA ILE A 86 -15.44 1.62 0.52
C ILE A 86 -14.01 2.05 0.18
N PHE A 87 -13.34 1.23 -0.63
CA PHE A 87 -11.96 1.44 -1.04
C PHE A 87 -11.83 1.65 -2.55
N ASP A 88 -10.74 2.30 -2.97
CA ASP A 88 -10.31 2.28 -4.38
C ASP A 88 -9.51 1.00 -4.72
N GLY A 89 -8.99 0.93 -5.95
CA GLY A 89 -8.20 -0.23 -6.43
C GLY A 89 -6.87 -0.47 -5.70
N THR A 90 -6.44 0.47 -4.86
CA THR A 90 -5.20 0.40 -4.07
C THR A 90 -5.47 0.35 -2.56
N GLN A 91 -6.70 0.01 -2.16
CA GLN A 91 -7.15 -0.07 -0.77
C GLN A 91 -7.15 1.27 0.00
N ARG A 92 -7.30 2.41 -0.68
CA ARG A 92 -7.47 3.70 0.01
C ARG A 92 -8.94 3.98 0.33
N PRO A 93 -9.31 4.34 1.57
CA PRO A 93 -10.71 4.58 1.95
C PRO A 93 -11.27 5.85 1.30
N LEU A 94 -12.27 5.69 0.43
CA LEU A 94 -12.86 6.79 -0.35
C LEU A 94 -13.58 7.82 0.52
N GLU A 95 -14.23 7.38 1.60
CA GLU A 95 -14.93 8.30 2.51
C GLU A 95 -13.95 9.26 3.21
N LYS A 96 -12.78 8.75 3.60
CA LYS A 96 -11.73 9.54 4.24
C LYS A 96 -11.06 10.47 3.24
N ILE A 97 -10.74 9.98 2.03
CA ILE A 97 -10.25 10.85 0.94
C ILE A 97 -11.22 11.99 0.69
N ARG A 98 -12.52 11.70 0.60
CA ARG A 98 -13.54 12.74 0.38
C ARG A 98 -13.59 13.75 1.52
N ALA A 99 -13.49 13.31 2.77
CA ALA A 99 -13.48 14.19 3.93
C ALA A 99 -12.27 15.13 3.94
N ASP A 100 -11.09 14.63 3.54
CA ASP A 100 -9.83 15.38 3.59
C ASP A 100 -9.60 16.26 2.35
N PHE A 101 -10.04 15.82 1.15
CA PHE A 101 -9.70 16.45 -0.13
C PHE A 101 -10.90 16.92 -0.97
N GLY A 102 -12.14 16.63 -0.54
CA GLY A 102 -13.37 17.02 -1.23
C GLY A 102 -13.86 16.00 -2.27
N ASP A 103 -14.72 16.45 -3.19
CA ASP A 103 -15.47 15.55 -4.09
C ASP A 103 -14.64 14.89 -5.20
N PHE A 104 -13.39 15.32 -5.41
CA PHE A 104 -12.50 14.80 -6.45
C PHE A 104 -11.28 14.09 -5.84
N ILE A 105 -10.84 13.00 -6.45
CA ILE A 105 -9.65 12.26 -6.02
C ILE A 105 -8.40 13.02 -6.49
N ALA A 106 -7.66 13.60 -5.54
CA ALA A 106 -6.36 14.19 -5.82
C ALA A 106 -5.30 13.11 -6.07
N ARG A 107 -4.29 13.44 -6.87
CA ARG A 107 -3.18 12.54 -7.23
C ARG A 107 -2.12 12.50 -6.13
N GLY A 108 -1.56 11.32 -5.87
CA GLY A 108 -0.51 11.15 -4.87
C GLY A 108 -1.02 11.23 -3.43
N VAL A 109 -2.32 11.03 -3.22
CA VAL A 109 -2.90 11.01 -1.87
C VAL A 109 -2.56 9.68 -1.19
N GLU A 110 -1.94 9.78 -0.02
CA GLU A 110 -1.71 8.67 0.90
C GLU A 110 -2.69 8.73 2.06
N THR A 111 -3.28 7.59 2.39
CA THR A 111 -4.15 7.45 3.55
C THR A 111 -4.09 6.02 4.06
N GLU A 112 -4.10 5.86 5.37
CA GLU A 112 -4.20 4.56 6.04
C GLU A 112 -5.46 3.82 5.61
N ALA A 113 -5.33 2.54 5.25
CA ALA A 113 -6.45 1.68 4.86
C ALA A 113 -7.44 1.50 6.01
N LEU A 114 -6.94 1.26 7.23
CA LEU A 114 -7.75 1.12 8.44
C LEU A 114 -7.65 2.35 9.34
N ASP A 115 -8.76 2.63 10.04
CA ASP A 115 -8.81 3.74 11.00
C ASP A 115 -7.99 3.43 12.26
N ARG A 116 -6.84 4.09 12.39
CA ARG A 116 -5.91 3.98 13.53
C ARG A 116 -6.46 4.56 14.84
N THR A 117 -7.52 5.35 14.77
CA THR A 117 -8.14 5.98 15.95
C THR A 117 -9.28 5.15 16.53
N ARG A 118 -9.88 4.29 15.71
CA ARG A 118 -10.96 3.40 16.13
C ARG A 118 -10.45 2.35 17.10
N LYS A 119 -11.13 2.22 18.24
CA LYS A 119 -10.84 1.20 19.25
C LYS A 119 -11.80 0.03 19.14
N TRP A 120 -11.24 -1.16 19.33
CA TRP A 120 -11.97 -2.42 19.29
C TRP A 120 -11.86 -3.15 20.62
N HIS A 121 -12.94 -3.80 21.05
CA HIS A 121 -12.89 -4.68 22.22
C HIS A 121 -12.41 -6.07 21.78
N PHE A 122 -11.14 -6.36 22.06
CA PHE A 122 -10.56 -7.67 21.79
C PHE A 122 -10.88 -8.66 22.90
N ARG A 123 -11.44 -9.81 22.53
CA ARG A 123 -11.68 -10.94 23.42
C ARG A 123 -10.68 -12.06 23.11
N PRO A 124 -9.69 -12.31 23.97
CA PRO A 124 -8.75 -13.41 23.75
C PRO A 124 -9.45 -14.77 23.84
N THR A 125 -9.05 -15.71 22.97
CA THR A 125 -9.52 -17.10 22.96
C THR A 125 -8.43 -18.10 23.35
N VAL A 126 -7.16 -17.66 23.38
CA VAL A 126 -6.01 -18.46 23.81
C VAL A 126 -5.52 -18.05 25.20
N THR A 127 -4.85 -18.95 25.89
CA THR A 127 -4.22 -18.70 27.19
C THR A 127 -2.74 -18.38 27.05
N VAL A 128 -2.20 -17.62 28.00
CA VAL A 128 -0.76 -17.35 28.07
C VAL A 128 -0.01 -18.68 28.23
N GLY A 129 1.01 -18.87 27.39
CA GLY A 129 1.81 -20.10 27.35
C GLY A 129 1.30 -21.17 26.38
N ALA A 130 0.19 -20.93 25.68
CA ALA A 130 -0.23 -21.80 24.58
C ALA A 130 0.76 -21.71 23.42
N GLU A 131 1.14 -22.86 22.86
CA GLU A 131 1.82 -22.93 21.58
C GLU A 131 0.81 -22.68 20.46
N VAL A 132 1.19 -21.82 19.51
CA VAL A 132 0.34 -21.39 18.39
C VAL A 132 1.17 -21.32 17.11
N THR A 133 0.50 -21.45 15.98
CA THR A 133 1.06 -21.47 14.64
C THR A 133 0.27 -20.55 13.70
N ALA A 134 0.82 -20.27 12.51
CA ALA A 134 0.17 -19.44 11.50
C ALA A 134 -1.28 -19.87 11.22
N GLY A 135 -2.20 -18.91 11.26
CA GLY A 135 -3.64 -19.14 11.08
C GLY A 135 -4.40 -19.49 12.36
N ASP A 136 -3.73 -19.78 13.48
CA ASP A 136 -4.42 -19.98 14.75
C ASP A 136 -5.07 -18.69 15.25
N ILE A 137 -6.25 -18.83 15.86
CA ILE A 137 -7.04 -17.69 16.34
C ILE A 137 -6.58 -17.30 17.75
N LEU A 138 -6.01 -16.11 17.88
CA LEU A 138 -5.62 -15.51 19.15
C LEU A 138 -6.82 -14.97 19.93
N GLY A 139 -7.82 -14.48 19.21
CA GLY A 139 -9.02 -13.94 19.79
C GLY A 139 -9.92 -13.32 18.74
N GLU A 140 -10.92 -12.61 19.22
CA GLU A 140 -12.04 -12.18 18.40
C GLU A 140 -12.41 -10.73 18.72
N VAL A 141 -12.92 -10.03 17.72
CA VAL A 141 -13.48 -8.69 17.80
C VAL A 141 -14.86 -8.72 17.18
N GLU A 142 -15.86 -8.15 17.85
CA GLU A 142 -17.16 -7.90 17.22
C GLU A 142 -17.04 -6.69 16.27
N GLU A 143 -16.87 -6.97 14.97
CA GLU A 143 -16.70 -5.91 13.96
C GLU A 143 -18.03 -5.25 13.59
N THR A 144 -19.08 -6.06 13.49
CA THR A 144 -20.46 -5.63 13.30
C THR A 144 -21.38 -6.36 14.27
N LYS A 145 -22.67 -6.00 14.30
CA LYS A 145 -23.68 -6.68 15.15
C LYS A 145 -23.86 -8.17 14.82
N THR A 146 -23.42 -8.61 13.65
CA THR A 146 -23.62 -9.99 13.17
C THR A 146 -22.32 -10.68 12.79
N ILE A 147 -21.20 -9.96 12.75
CA ILE A 147 -19.92 -10.48 12.28
C ILE A 147 -18.87 -10.36 13.38
N THR A 148 -18.36 -11.51 13.79
CA THR A 148 -17.19 -11.66 14.65
C THR A 148 -15.94 -11.82 13.78
N HIS A 149 -15.02 -10.88 13.89
CA HIS A 149 -13.73 -10.89 13.21
C HIS A 149 -12.72 -11.66 14.04
N LYS A 150 -12.05 -12.64 13.44
CA LYS A 150 -11.04 -13.47 14.10
C LYS A 150 -9.66 -12.87 13.89
N ILE A 151 -8.95 -12.63 14.98
CA ILE A 151 -7.56 -12.18 14.97
C ILE A 151 -6.69 -13.43 14.98
N MET A 152 -5.92 -13.62 13.90
CA MET A 152 -5.13 -14.82 13.68
C MET A 152 -3.63 -14.52 13.74
N ILE A 153 -2.83 -15.55 14.03
CA ILE A 153 -1.38 -15.49 13.86
C ILE A 153 -1.06 -15.29 12.37
N PRO A 154 -0.24 -14.28 12.01
CA PRO A 154 0.14 -14.05 10.62
C PRO A 154 0.95 -15.22 10.05
N PRO A 155 0.96 -15.41 8.72
CA PRO A 155 1.81 -16.40 8.09
C PRO A 155 3.29 -16.03 8.16
N GLY A 156 4.16 -17.04 8.26
CA GLY A 156 5.61 -16.90 8.39
C GLY A 156 6.11 -17.28 9.77
#